data_AF-A0A2K3KR02-F1
#
_entry.id   AF-A0A2K3KR02-F1
#
_cell.length_a   1.000
_cell.length_b   1.000
_cell.length_c   1.000
_cell.angle_alpha   90.00
_cell.angle_beta   90.00
_cell.angle_gamma   90.00
#
_symmetry.space_group_name_H-M   'P 1'
#
loop_
_entity.id
_entity.type
_entity.pdbx_description
1 polymer ?
#
loop_
_entity_poly.entity_id
_entity_poly.type
_entity_poly.pdbx_seq_one_letter_code
_entity_poly.pdbx_strand_id
1 'polypeptide(L)' 'MAGFEKLKAYVDGFKPCRVVTSLGEVALDKHGKPRIEPRFVNTKLLLSCKTAAAENTLL' A
#
# COMPACT_ATOMS: atom_id res chain seq x y z
N MET A 1 -11.88 17.39 -13.44
CA MET A 1 -10.74 16.85 -14.21
C MET A 1 -10.62 15.37 -13.92
N ALA A 2 -11.00 14.50 -14.88
CA ALA A 2 -11.08 13.05 -14.68
C ALA A 2 -9.76 12.39 -14.25
N GLY A 3 -8.60 12.99 -14.55
CA GLY A 3 -7.29 12.46 -14.14
C GLY A 3 -7.02 12.58 -12.63
N PHE A 4 -7.44 13.67 -12.00
CA PHE A 4 -7.20 13.90 -10.56
C PHE A 4 -8.00 12.94 -9.68
N GLU A 5 -9.26 12.67 -10.04
CA GLU A 5 -10.12 11.72 -9.33
C GLU A 5 -9.58 10.29 -9.37
N LYS A 6 -9.04 9.88 -10.52
CA LYS A 6 -8.38 8.58 -10.70
C LYS A 6 -7.12 8.44 -9.85
N LEU A 7 -6.30 9.50 -9.79
CA LEU A 7 -5.12 9.53 -8.94
C LEU A 7 -5.49 9.47 -7.45
N LYS A 8 -6.52 10.21 -7.06
CA LYS A 8 -7.04 10.19 -5.68
C LYS A 8 -7.50 8.79 -5.27
N ALA A 9 -8.27 8.11 -6.13
CA ALA A 9 -8.70 6.74 -5.89
C ALA A 9 -7.53 5.74 -5.81
N TYR A 10 -6.48 5.94 -6.61
CA TYR A 10 -5.25 5.14 -6.53
C TYR A 10 -4.53 5.30 -5.19
N VAL A 11 -4.37 6.54 -4.72
CA VAL A 11 -3.70 6.86 -3.45
C VAL A 11 -4.53 6.40 -2.23
N ASP A 12 -5.85 6.50 -2.27
CA ASP A 12 -6.73 6.01 -1.20
C ASP A 12 -6.61 4.49 -0.98
N GLY A 13 -6.28 3.73 -2.04
CA GLY A 13 -5.99 2.29 -1.94
C GLY A 13 -4.66 1.99 -1.24
N PHE A 14 -3.81 2.99 -1.02
CA PHE A 14 -2.48 2.83 -0.46
C PHE A 14 -2.52 2.83 1.07
N LYS A 15 -2.66 1.64 1.64
CA LYS A 15 -2.53 1.45 3.08
C LYS A 15 -1.09 1.02 3.40
N PRO A 16 -0.42 1.68 4.37
CA PRO A 16 0.86 1.22 4.87
C PRO A 16 0.76 -0.25 5.32
N CYS A 17 1.75 -1.06 4.96
CA CYS A 17 1.76 -2.46 5.37
C CYS A 17 2.23 -2.58 6.81
N ARG A 18 1.45 -3.27 7.64
CA ARG A 18 1.94 -3.75 8.93
C ARG A 18 2.94 -4.85 8.66
N VAL A 19 4.12 -4.73 9.24
CA VAL A 19 5.11 -5.80 9.18
C VAL A 19 4.58 -6.96 10.00
N VAL A 20 4.51 -8.14 9.40
CA VAL A 20 4.14 -9.38 10.08
C VAL A 20 5.36 -10.25 10.28
N THR A 21 5.43 -10.92 11.43
CA THR A 21 6.47 -11.92 11.70
C THR A 21 6.20 -13.18 10.86
N SER A 22 7.17 -14.09 10.81
CA SER A 22 6.98 -15.41 10.17
C SER A 22 5.84 -16.24 10.77
N LEU A 23 5.42 -15.91 12.00
CA LEU A 23 4.30 -16.52 12.70
C LEU A 23 2.95 -15.85 12.39
N GLY A 24 2.93 -14.80 11.56
CA GLY A 24 1.74 -14.05 11.19
C GLY A 24 1.31 -12.97 12.19
N GLU A 25 2.11 -12.73 13.24
CA GLU A 25 1.83 -11.72 14.25
C GLU A 25 2.31 -10.34 13.81
N VAL A 26 1.69 -9.26 14.32
CA VAL A 26 2.14 -7.89 14.03
C VAL A 26 3.49 -7.66 14.70
N ALA A 27 4.52 -7.37 13.90
CA ALA A 27 5.83 -6.99 14.42
C ALA A 27 5.73 -5.62 15.14
N LEU A 28 6.39 -5.51 16.29
CA LEU A 28 6.40 -4.29 17.09
C LEU A 28 7.75 -3.55 16.93
N ASP A 29 7.73 -2.24 17.09
CA ASP A 29 8.94 -1.41 17.18
C ASP A 29 9.54 -1.42 18.58
N LYS A 30 10.64 -0.69 18.78
CA LYS A 30 11.32 -0.54 20.08
C LYS A 30 10.46 0.09 21.19
N HIS A 31 9.29 0.65 20.84
CA HIS A 31 8.34 1.26 21.75
C HIS A 31 7.07 0.41 21.92
N GLY A 32 7.04 -0.82 21.38
CA GLY A 32 5.89 -1.72 21.46
C GLY A 32 4.74 -1.33 20.54
N LYS A 33 4.94 -0.44 19.56
CA LYS A 33 3.92 -0.06 18.58
C LYS A 33 4.00 -0.92 17.32
N PRO A 34 2.88 -1.16 16.62
CA PRO A 34 2.91 -1.84 15.32
C PRO A 34 3.93 -1.21 14.39
N ARG A 35 4.86 -2.03 13.90
CA ARG A 35 5.84 -1.61 12.92
C ARG A 35 5.13 -1.46 11.58
N ILE A 36 5.16 -0.24 11.07
CA ILE A 36 4.60 0.13 9.77
C ILE A 36 5.77 0.35 8.84
N GLU A 37 5.80 -0.35 7.71
CA GLU A 37 6.82 -0.12 6.68
C GLU A 37 6.27 0.74 5.55
N PRO A 38 7.12 1.62 4.96
CA PRO A 38 6.77 2.31 3.74
C PRO A 38 6.48 1.26 2.67
N ARG A 39 5.32 1.38 2.03
CA ARG A 39 5.03 0.58 0.85
C ARG A 39 5.65 1.31 -0.35
N PHE A 40 6.31 0.57 -1.23
CA PHE A 40 6.81 1.14 -2.48
C PHE A 40 5.68 1.20 -3.51
N VAL A 41 5.59 2.31 -4.23
CA VAL A 41 4.58 2.51 -5.26
C VAL A 41 5.12 1.99 -6.59
N ASN A 42 4.38 1.09 -7.24
CA ASN A 42 4.68 0.72 -8.62
C ASN A 42 4.30 1.88 -9.54
N THR A 43 5.31 2.58 -10.06
CA THR A 43 5.13 3.78 -10.91
C THR A 43 4.38 3.48 -12.20
N LYS A 44 4.49 2.26 -12.75
CA LYS A 44 3.70 1.84 -13.93
C LYS A 44 2.21 1.77 -13.61
N LEU A 45 1.84 1.22 -12.46
CA LEU A 45 0.46 1.17 -12.00
C LEU A 45 -0.08 2.57 -11.67
N LEU A 46 0.73 3.40 -11.01
CA LEU A 46 0.41 4.80 -10.71
C LEU A 46 0.09 5.61 -11.98
N LEU A 47 0.98 5.56 -12.99
CA LEU A 47 0.79 6.28 -14.25
C LEU A 47 -0.43 5.78 -15.03
N SER A 48 -0.78 4.51 -14.89
CA SER A 48 -2.02 3.94 -15.46
C SER A 48 -3.27 4.18 -14.61
N CYS A 49 -3.14 4.76 -13.41
CA CYS A 49 -4.19 4.92 -12.41
C CYS A 49 -4.95 3.62 -12.09
N LYS A 50 -4.25 2.48 -12.09
CA LYS A 50 -4.85 1.18 -11.79
C LYS A 50 -4.44 0.71 -10.41
N THR A 51 -5.43 0.48 -9.53
CA THR A 51 -5.16 -0.02 -8.17
C THR A 51 -4.70 -1.48 -8.21
N ALA A 52 -3.93 -1.90 -7.20
CA ALA A 52 -3.53 -3.30 -7.07
C ALA A 52 -4.74 -4.26 -6.99
N ALA A 53 -5.84 -3.80 -6.38
CA ALA A 53 -7.11 -4.53 -6.33
C ALA A 53 -7.78 -4.68 -7.71
N ALA A 54 -7.65 -3.70 -8.60
CA ALA A 54 -8.19 -3.78 -9.96
C ALA A 54 -7.37 -4.71 -10.87
N GLU A 55 -6.08 -4.87 -10.58
CA GLU A 55 -5.14 -5.65 -11.40
C GLU A 55 -4.77 -7.00 -10.78
N ASN A 56 -5.40 -7.40 -9.66
CA ASN A 56 -5.10 -8.64 -8.91
C ASN A 56 -3.59 -8.88 -8.72
N THR A 57 -2.83 -7.79 -8.61
CA THR A 57 -1.38 -7.87 -8.51
C THR A 57 -1.00 -7.83 -7.03
N LEU A 58 -0.13 -8.74 -6.61
CA LEU A 58 0.50 -8.68 -5.31
C LEU A 58 1.48 -7.49 -5.34
N LEU A 59 1.16 -6.46 -4.56
CA LEU A 59 2.10 -5.40 -4.20
C LEU A 59 3.07 -5.94 -3.14
#